data_AF-A0A4Y2BLU6-F1
#
_entry.id   AF-A0A4Y2BLU6-F1
#
_cell.length_a   1.000
_cell.length_b   1.000
_cell.length_c   1.000
_cell.angle_alpha   90.00
_cell.angle_beta   90.00
_cell.angle_gamma   90.00
#
_symmetry.space_group_name_H-M   'P 1'
#
loop_
_entity.id
_entity.type
_entity.pdbx_description
1 polymer ?
#
loop_
_entity_poly.entity_id
_entity_poly.type
_entity_poly.pdbx_seq_one_letter_code
_entity_poly.pdbx_strand_id
1 'polypeptide(L)'
;IRRKTIYEYHRIDMKSAEIRNNTAIYFNALITCMSFPDCKSCMEADVGSDCIWCEAAKRCSDGLDRLRQDWLQSKCDVQKHSVNCSLLPSPNSNPYVQPLTGNCM
;
A
#
# COMPACT_ATOMS: atom_id res chain seq x y z
N ILE A 1 2.67 -4.82 32.18
CA ILE A 1 3.13 -5.69 31.07
C ILE A 1 2.74 -5.02 29.76
N ARG A 2 3.69 -4.62 28.92
CA ARG A 2 3.43 -3.96 27.63
C ARG A 2 3.48 -5.02 26.52
N ARG A 3 2.36 -5.28 25.83
CA ARG A 3 2.31 -6.20 24.68
C ARG A 3 2.58 -5.42 23.40
N LYS A 4 3.48 -5.93 22.55
CA LYS A 4 3.66 -5.44 21.18
C LYS A 4 2.78 -6.28 20.25
N THR A 5 2.01 -5.63 19.39
CA THR A 5 1.24 -6.30 18.33
C THR A 5 2.11 -6.34 17.08
N ILE A 6 2.32 -7.54 16.53
CA ILE A 6 2.99 -7.77 15.25
C ILE A 6 1.91 -8.12 14.24
N TYR A 7 1.89 -7.42 13.11
CA TYR A 7 1.00 -7.71 11.99
C TYR A 7 1.79 -8.38 10.88
N GLU A 8 1.40 -9.60 10.50
CA GLU A 8 1.93 -10.31 9.34
C GLU A 8 0.95 -10.14 8.19
N TYR A 9 1.41 -9.56 7.08
CA TYR A 9 0.58 -9.29 5.90
C TYR A 9 0.80 -10.34 4.81
N HIS A 10 2.06 -10.58 4.48
CA HIS A 10 2.46 -11.54 3.45
C HIS A 10 3.62 -12.41 3.95
N ARG A 11 3.56 -13.68 3.59
CA ARG A 11 4.62 -14.66 3.82
C ARG A 11 5.01 -15.26 2.48
N ILE A 12 6.30 -15.18 2.16
CA ILE A 12 6.87 -15.84 0.99
C ILE A 12 7.58 -17.08 1.49
N ASP A 13 7.15 -18.26 1.03
CA ASP A 13 7.82 -19.53 1.33
C ASP A 13 8.71 -19.92 0.15
N MET A 14 10.00 -20.15 0.42
CA MET A 14 11.01 -20.50 -0.58
C MET A 14 11.75 -21.78 -0.20
N LYS A 15 11.08 -22.72 0.47
CA LYS A 15 11.66 -24.04 0.82
C LYS A 15 12.24 -24.80 -0.38
N SER A 16 11.80 -24.49 -1.60
CA SER A 16 12.34 -25.08 -2.85
C SER A 16 13.54 -24.32 -3.43
N ALA A 17 13.92 -23.16 -2.88
CA ALA A 17 15.10 -22.43 -3.33
C ALA A 17 16.36 -23.11 -2.77
N GLU A 18 17.31 -23.37 -3.66
CA GLU A 18 18.60 -23.95 -3.27
C GLU A 18 19.50 -22.87 -2.65
N ILE A 19 19.33 -22.65 -1.34
CA ILE A 19 20.14 -21.70 -0.57
C ILE A 19 21.41 -22.41 -0.09
N ARG A 20 22.55 -22.05 -0.69
CA ARG A 20 23.89 -22.58 -0.38
C ARG A 20 24.88 -21.43 -0.11
N ASN A 21 26.12 -21.78 0.24
CA ASN A 21 27.19 -20.78 0.37
C ASN A 21 27.33 -19.95 -0.92
N ASN A 22 27.49 -18.64 -0.78
CA ASN A 22 27.61 -17.69 -1.88
C ASN A 22 26.37 -17.58 -2.80
N THR A 23 25.18 -17.94 -2.31
CA THR A 23 23.92 -17.68 -3.01
C THR A 23 23.14 -16.55 -2.37
N ALA A 24 22.32 -15.86 -3.16
CA ALA A 24 21.42 -14.81 -2.69
C ALA A 24 20.08 -14.95 -3.39
N ILE A 25 19.01 -14.57 -2.68
CA ILE A 25 17.68 -14.46 -3.27
C ILE A 25 17.44 -13.00 -3.62
N TYR A 26 17.08 -12.77 -4.87
CA TYR A 26 16.80 -11.45 -5.39
C TYR A 26 15.30 -11.29 -5.63
N PHE A 27 14.69 -10.33 -4.94
CA PHE A 27 13.29 -9.97 -5.14
C PHE A 27 13.20 -8.77 -6.07
N ASN A 28 12.40 -8.89 -7.13
CA ASN A 28 12.00 -7.75 -7.94
C ASN A 28 10.60 -7.30 -7.49
N ALA A 29 10.45 -6.03 -7.13
CA ALA A 29 9.17 -5.50 -6.70
C ALA A 29 8.23 -5.37 -7.91
N LEU A 30 7.01 -5.89 -7.77
CA LEU A 30 5.94 -5.61 -8.74
C LEU A 30 5.29 -4.26 -8.41
N ILE A 31 4.66 -3.65 -9.42
CA ILE A 31 3.87 -2.43 -9.23
C ILE A 31 2.70 -2.77 -8.29
N THR A 32 2.42 -1.88 -7.34
CA THR A 32 1.34 -2.06 -6.36
C THR A 32 0.36 -0.89 -6.46
N CYS A 33 -0.85 -1.03 -5.90
CA CYS A 33 -1.85 0.04 -5.91
C CYS A 33 -1.31 1.38 -5.39
N MET A 34 -0.45 1.36 -4.36
CA MET A 34 0.16 2.58 -3.79
C MET A 34 1.06 3.34 -4.77
N SER A 35 1.46 2.74 -5.88
CA SER A 35 2.23 3.41 -6.94
C SER A 35 1.40 4.43 -7.72
N PHE A 36 0.06 4.39 -7.62
CA PHE A 36 -0.85 5.31 -8.31
C PHE A 36 -1.29 6.44 -7.35
N PRO A 37 -0.83 7.69 -7.56
CA PRO A 37 -0.98 8.75 -6.58
C PRO A 37 -2.34 9.48 -6.67
N ASP A 38 -3.11 9.27 -7.72
CA ASP A 38 -4.35 9.99 -7.98
C ASP A 38 -5.52 9.04 -8.22
N CYS A 39 -6.73 9.56 -7.99
CA CYS A 39 -7.95 8.77 -8.13
C CYS A 39 -8.07 8.15 -9.52
N LYS A 40 -7.76 8.91 -10.57
CA LYS A 40 -7.96 8.43 -11.94
C LYS A 40 -6.98 7.29 -12.27
N SER A 41 -5.69 7.48 -12.02
CA SER A 41 -4.67 6.46 -12.25
C SER A 41 -4.88 5.22 -11.37
N CYS A 42 -5.40 5.39 -10.15
CA CYS A 42 -5.78 4.26 -9.28
C CYS A 42 -6.93 3.44 -9.86
N MET A 43 -7.97 4.10 -10.37
CA MET A 43 -9.15 3.42 -10.92
C MET A 43 -8.86 2.78 -12.30
N GLU A 44 -7.86 3.29 -13.02
CA GLU A 44 -7.36 2.73 -14.28
C GLU A 44 -6.21 1.72 -14.07
N ALA A 45 -5.80 1.47 -12.82
CA ALA A 45 -4.67 0.60 -12.51
C ALA A 45 -4.97 -0.86 -12.88
N ASP A 46 -4.14 -1.43 -13.75
CA ASP A 46 -4.15 -2.86 -14.07
C ASP A 46 -2.87 -3.52 -13.54
N VAL A 47 -2.89 -3.91 -12.27
CA VAL A 47 -1.75 -4.53 -11.57
C VAL A 47 -2.09 -5.89 -10.96
N GLY A 48 -3.20 -6.50 -11.38
CA GLY A 48 -3.63 -7.82 -10.92
C GLY A 48 -4.15 -7.89 -9.48
N SER A 49 -4.32 -6.74 -8.80
CA SER A 49 -4.96 -6.61 -7.49
C SER A 49 -6.15 -5.66 -7.56
N ASP A 50 -7.14 -5.85 -6.68
CA ASP A 50 -8.35 -5.02 -6.61
C ASP A 50 -8.05 -3.66 -5.95
N CYS A 51 -7.37 -2.78 -6.69
CA CYS A 51 -7.05 -1.43 -6.21
C CYS A 51 -8.31 -0.59 -6.00
N ILE A 52 -8.36 0.14 -4.89
CA ILE A 52 -9.45 1.04 -4.51
C ILE A 52 -8.85 2.40 -4.18
N TRP A 53 -9.47 3.46 -4.70
CA TRP A 53 -9.19 4.81 -4.24
C TRP A 53 -9.99 5.11 -2.97
N CYS A 54 -9.30 5.49 -1.88
CA CYS A 54 -9.97 6.03 -0.71
C CYS A 54 -9.80 7.54 -0.63
N GLU A 55 -10.92 8.24 -0.73
CA GLU A 55 -10.93 9.71 -0.68
C GLU A 55 -10.60 10.25 0.71
N ALA A 56 -11.05 9.58 1.78
CA ALA A 56 -10.74 9.98 3.15
C ALA A 56 -9.24 9.90 3.45
N ALA A 57 -8.55 8.90 2.88
CA ALA A 57 -7.10 8.72 3.01
C ALA A 57 -6.30 9.36 1.87
N LYS A 58 -6.97 9.92 0.85
CA LYS A 58 -6.38 10.51 -0.37
C LYS A 58 -5.32 9.61 -1.03
N ARG A 59 -5.62 8.31 -1.15
CA ARG A 59 -4.63 7.30 -1.54
C ARG A 59 -5.27 6.08 -2.19
N CYS A 60 -4.53 5.47 -3.11
CA CYS A 60 -4.84 4.17 -3.71
C CYS A 60 -4.29 3.00 -2.87
N SER A 61 -5.09 1.96 -2.67
CA SER A 61 -4.67 0.74 -1.96
C SER A 61 -5.56 -0.47 -2.29
N ASP A 62 -5.03 -1.67 -2.08
CA ASP A 62 -5.79 -2.93 -1.97
C ASP A 62 -6.25 -3.24 -0.52
N GLY A 63 -5.91 -2.37 0.44
CA GLY A 63 -6.24 -2.51 1.86
C GLY A 63 -5.28 -3.40 2.66
N LEU A 64 -4.22 -3.93 2.02
CA LEU A 64 -3.21 -4.81 2.63
C LEU A 64 -1.80 -4.23 2.58
N ASP A 65 -1.70 -2.89 2.64
CA ASP A 65 -0.42 -2.19 2.60
C ASP A 65 0.09 -1.75 3.99
N ARG A 66 1.31 -1.20 4.03
CA ARG A 66 1.99 -0.75 5.27
C ARG A 66 1.20 0.29 6.09
N LEU A 67 0.31 1.04 5.46
CA LEU A 67 -0.58 2.05 6.02
C LEU A 67 -2.00 1.51 6.29
N ARG A 68 -2.15 0.19 6.44
CA ARG A 68 -3.45 -0.44 6.71
C ARG A 68 -4.16 0.11 7.94
N GLN A 69 -3.44 0.54 8.97
CA GLN A 69 -4.11 1.10 10.16
C GLN A 69 -4.81 2.42 9.85
N ASP A 70 -4.17 3.32 9.11
CA ASP A 70 -4.80 4.57 8.67
C ASP A 70 -5.95 4.30 7.71
N TRP A 71 -5.81 3.27 6.87
CA TRP A 71 -6.88 2.78 5.97
C TRP A 71 -8.14 2.36 6.74
N LEU A 72 -7.98 1.56 7.80
CA LEU A 72 -9.08 1.11 8.66
C LEU A 72 -9.68 2.25 9.49
N GLN A 73 -8.85 3.15 10.02
CA GLN A 73 -9.31 4.32 10.77
C GLN A 73 -10.14 5.26 9.89
N SER A 74 -9.73 5.40 8.63
CA SER A 74 -10.45 6.19 7.61
C SER A 74 -11.66 5.48 7.02
N LYS A 75 -12.00 4.27 7.51
CA LYS A 75 -13.15 3.46 7.06
C LYS A 75 -13.10 3.09 5.57
N CYS A 76 -11.90 3.02 4.99
CA CYS A 76 -11.71 2.69 3.59
C CYS A 76 -11.91 1.19 3.28
N ASP A 77 -11.96 0.33 4.31
CA ASP A 77 -12.23 -1.11 4.19
C ASP A 77 -13.72 -1.43 3.96
N VAL A 78 -14.60 -0.59 4.49
CA VAL A 78 -16.06 -0.71 4.35
C VAL A 78 -16.60 0.14 3.20
N GLN A 79 -15.93 1.23 2.84
CA GLN A 79 -16.34 2.10 1.75
C GLN A 79 -15.81 1.61 0.39
N LYS A 80 -16.40 0.54 -0.16
CA LYS A 80 -16.26 0.20 -1.59
C LYS A 80 -17.14 1.09 -2.48
N HIS A 81 -17.24 2.37 -2.16
CA HIS A 81 -18.06 3.28 -2.97
C HIS A 81 -17.43 3.42 -4.36
N SER A 82 -18.27 3.43 -5.40
CA SER A 82 -17.86 3.87 -6.73
C SER A 82 -17.44 5.35 -6.63
N VAL A 83 -16.14 5.59 -6.46
CA VAL A 83 -15.62 6.95 -6.37
C VAL A 83 -15.69 7.58 -7.76
N ASN A 84 -16.43 8.68 -7.87
CA ASN A 84 -16.40 9.50 -9.06
C ASN A 84 -15.26 10.51 -8.93
N CYS A 85 -14.12 10.22 -9.55
CA CYS A 85 -12.91 11.05 -9.46
C CYS A 85 -13.13 12.50 -9.93
N SER A 86 -14.13 12.75 -10.78
CA SER A 86 -14.44 14.09 -11.30
C SER A 86 -15.07 15.04 -10.28
N LEU A 87 -15.57 14.52 -9.17
CA LEU A 87 -16.23 15.30 -8.11
C LEU A 87 -15.30 15.57 -6.91
N LEU A 88 -14.04 15.13 -6.98
CA LEU A 88 -13.11 15.24 -5.86
C LEU A 88 -12.48 16.64 -5.80
N PRO A 89 -12.44 17.28 -4.62
CA PRO A 89 -11.73 18.54 -4.44
C PRO A 89 -10.21 18.33 -4.59
N SER A 90 -9.57 19.23 -5.36
CA SER A 90 -8.14 19.22 -5.69
C SER A 90 -7.23 19.13 -4.45
N PRO A 91 -6.12 18.34 -4.50
CA PRO A 91 -5.31 18.00 -3.33
C PRO A 91 -4.26 19.07 -3.01
N ASN A 92 -4.69 20.25 -2.54
CA ASN A 92 -3.77 21.20 -1.90
C ASN A 92 -3.75 20.98 -0.38
N SER A 93 -3.11 19.89 0.03
CA SER A 93 -2.46 19.64 1.34
C SER A 93 -2.43 18.15 1.62
N ASN A 94 -1.35 17.46 1.23
CA ASN A 94 -1.06 16.14 1.79
C ASN A 94 -0.10 16.31 2.98
N PRO A 95 -0.56 16.13 4.24
CA PRO A 95 0.31 16.17 5.42
C PRO A 95 1.08 14.85 5.65
N TYR A 96 0.97 13.86 4.76
CA TYR A 96 1.57 12.53 4.97
C TYR A 96 2.43 12.05 3.79
N VAL A 97 3.16 12.96 3.15
CA VAL A 97 4.48 12.57 2.61
C VAL A 97 5.42 12.57 3.80
N GLN A 98 5.51 11.44 4.51
CA GLN A 98 6.70 11.23 5.31
C GLN A 98 7.86 11.19 4.31
N PRO A 99 8.81 12.13 4.36
CA PRO A 99 10.00 11.99 3.56
C PRO A 99 10.62 10.66 3.96
N LEU A 100 11.00 9.84 2.99
CA LEU A 100 11.99 8.81 3.24
C LEU A 100 13.31 9.55 3.51
N THR A 101 13.43 10.15 4.70
CA THR A 101 14.74 10.50 5.25
C THR A 101 15.39 9.17 5.59
N GLY A 102 16.03 8.59 4.58
CA GLY A 102 17.08 7.63 4.80
C GLY A 102 18.14 8.31 5.67
N ASN A 103 18.29 7.80 6.88
CA ASN A 103 19.60 7.70 7.51
C ASN A 103 19.75 6.24 7.90
N CYS A 104 20.35 5.47 6.99
CA CYS A 104 21.10 4.29 7.40
C CYS A 104 22.37 4.82 8.08
N MET A 105 22.42 4.72 9.41
CA MET A 105 23.64 4.62 10.21
C MET A 105 23.43 3.56 11.27
#